data_AF-A0A0F9TFS6-F1
#
_entry.id   AF-A0A0F9TFS6-F1
#
_cell.length_a   1.000
_cell.length_b   1.000
_cell.length_c   1.000
_cell.angle_alpha   90.00
_cell.angle_beta   90.00
_cell.angle_gamma   90.00
#
_symmetry.space_group_name_H-M   'P 1'
#
loop_
_entity.id
_entity.type
_entity.pdbx_description
1 polymer ?
#
loop_
_entity_poly.entity_id
_entity_poly.type
_entity_poly.pdbx_seq_one_letter_code
_entity_poly.pdbx_strand_id
1 'polypeptide(L)'
;MARARTKTKLSLDRWAEILGIDPRHFNQVTTSAKPPNLCSQVWKQYAWQENDQIGREDVAQAIAQAEEMFESEVKYKLLPDWQVDERAHLTKAGFPDVLSMNSLDARGFPHAIQTLFGHLVSGGIEAKTLIQAGVGVTYTDTDGDSYPETATIIVATTVIDPEQIAVYFPGENGRDEWEIKPLNDPLTRRRAITIAGGVATIIVARELLVDPDLWNALAPEAVDGNVDANFLSTVDIFQHFNDPQQAVTLMWSPRPNLCGCASGSCPTCAHSTQTGCLIINDHRIGSFHFRPATWNATTEEFDAASFAVGRNPDNARLWYYAGFRDMSNDAPNLEMERQLERTIAYLSLTLMRRPVCGCNNIQELFKQMNQDLALNISTSAGSESFQLSDRALLNPWGTKRGALLAWQLAQSGNRKIGQAVAL
;
A
#
# COMPACT_ATOMS: atom_id res chain seq x y z
N MET A 1 2.38 -17.49 -3.45
CA MET A 1 1.82 -16.24 -2.94
C MET A 1 0.69 -15.89 -3.87
N ALA A 2 -0.41 -15.40 -3.34
CA ALA A 2 -1.56 -15.05 -4.13
C ALA A 2 -1.20 -13.84 -5.00
N ARG A 3 -0.75 -14.08 -6.24
CA ARG A 3 -0.39 -13.02 -7.18
C ARG A 3 -1.61 -12.17 -7.49
N ALA A 4 -1.39 -10.88 -7.68
CA ALA A 4 -2.35 -9.99 -8.33
C ALA A 4 -1.62 -8.96 -9.18
N ARG A 5 -2.21 -8.60 -10.32
CA ARG A 5 -1.78 -7.46 -11.14
C ARG A 5 -2.19 -6.15 -10.47
N THR A 6 -3.33 -6.16 -9.79
CA THR A 6 -3.80 -5.02 -9.01
C THR A 6 -2.98 -4.88 -7.73
N LYS A 7 -2.29 -3.73 -7.56
CA LYS A 7 -1.54 -3.41 -6.34
C LYS A 7 -2.52 -3.22 -5.18
N THR A 8 -2.30 -3.96 -4.10
CA THR A 8 -3.02 -3.82 -2.82
C THR A 8 -2.05 -3.56 -1.68
N LYS A 9 -2.51 -2.84 -0.65
CA LYS A 9 -1.74 -2.62 0.58
C LYS A 9 -1.93 -3.78 1.55
N LEU A 10 -3.16 -4.23 1.73
CA LEU A 10 -3.47 -5.50 2.38
C LEU A 10 -3.06 -6.65 1.46
N SER A 11 -2.12 -7.48 1.90
CA SER A 11 -1.73 -8.67 1.14
C SER A 11 -2.90 -9.65 1.04
N LEU A 12 -3.02 -10.33 -0.10
CA LEU A 12 -4.12 -11.27 -0.33
C LEU A 12 -4.09 -12.45 0.65
N ASP A 13 -2.90 -12.92 1.03
CA ASP A 13 -2.73 -13.97 2.03
C ASP A 13 -3.18 -13.51 3.43
N ARG A 14 -2.89 -12.27 3.82
CA ARG A 14 -3.38 -11.69 5.07
C ARG A 14 -4.90 -11.52 5.06
N TRP A 15 -5.47 -11.10 3.93
CA TRP A 15 -6.91 -11.05 3.72
C TRP A 15 -7.54 -12.44 3.92
N ALA A 16 -6.94 -13.49 3.33
CA ALA A 16 -7.40 -14.86 3.47
C ALA A 16 -7.36 -15.33 4.94
N GLU A 17 -6.26 -15.03 5.65
CA GLU A 17 -6.11 -15.34 7.08
C GLU A 17 -7.18 -14.67 7.94
N ILE A 18 -7.48 -13.38 7.72
CA ILE A 18 -8.50 -12.63 8.46
C ILE A 18 -9.90 -13.24 8.31
N LEU A 19 -10.17 -13.81 7.14
CA LEU A 19 -11.44 -14.48 6.85
C LEU A 19 -11.46 -15.95 7.28
N GLY A 20 -10.35 -16.47 7.82
CA GLY A 20 -10.22 -17.86 8.24
C GLY A 20 -10.09 -18.85 7.08
N ILE A 21 -9.63 -18.40 5.91
CA ILE A 21 -9.25 -19.26 4.79
C ILE A 21 -7.84 -19.78 5.04
N ASP A 22 -7.59 -21.07 4.77
CA ASP A 22 -6.22 -21.60 4.82
C ASP A 22 -5.37 -20.95 3.71
N PRO A 23 -4.27 -20.25 4.05
CA PRO A 23 -3.40 -19.61 3.06
C PRO A 23 -2.86 -20.59 2.01
N ARG A 24 -2.64 -21.87 2.34
CA ARG A 24 -2.17 -22.88 1.39
C ARG A 24 -3.18 -23.09 0.27
N HIS A 25 -4.44 -23.35 0.63
CA HIS A 25 -5.52 -23.55 -0.34
C HIS A 25 -5.78 -22.28 -1.17
N PHE A 26 -5.65 -21.11 -0.55
CA PHE A 26 -5.77 -19.83 -1.22
C PHE A 26 -4.64 -19.64 -2.26
N ASN A 27 -3.43 -20.15 -1.97
CA ASN A 27 -2.29 -20.22 -2.88
C ASN A 27 -2.32 -21.36 -3.90
N GLN A 28 -3.42 -22.13 -3.99
CA GLN A 28 -3.56 -23.36 -4.77
C GLN A 28 -2.71 -24.54 -4.31
N VAL A 29 -2.13 -24.49 -3.11
CA VAL A 29 -1.35 -25.60 -2.56
C VAL A 29 -2.24 -26.55 -1.79
N THR A 30 -2.08 -27.84 -2.03
CA THR A 30 -2.69 -28.93 -1.27
C THR A 30 -1.62 -29.89 -0.79
N THR A 31 -1.82 -30.53 0.35
CA THR A 31 -0.87 -31.53 0.87
C THR A 31 -1.59 -32.82 1.19
N SER A 32 -0.85 -33.92 1.33
CA SER A 32 -1.41 -35.19 1.81
C SER A 32 -2.04 -35.05 3.21
N ALA A 33 -1.44 -34.22 4.08
CA ALA A 33 -1.96 -33.91 5.41
C ALA A 33 -3.25 -33.05 5.36
N LYS A 34 -3.42 -32.25 4.32
CA LYS A 34 -4.60 -31.41 4.11
C LYS A 34 -5.11 -31.51 2.67
N PRO A 35 -5.80 -32.63 2.33
CA PRO A 35 -6.31 -32.84 0.99
C PRO A 35 -7.45 -31.85 0.68
N PRO A 36 -7.69 -31.55 -0.60
CA PRO A 36 -8.83 -30.74 -1.00
C PRO A 36 -10.12 -31.50 -0.67
N ASN A 37 -10.89 -30.98 0.29
CA ASN A 37 -12.25 -31.42 0.55
C ASN A 37 -13.20 -30.80 -0.49
N LEU A 38 -14.39 -31.40 -0.67
CA LEU A 38 -15.41 -30.97 -1.65
C LEU A 38 -15.72 -29.45 -1.64
N CYS A 39 -15.62 -28.81 -0.47
CA CYS A 39 -15.88 -27.38 -0.30
C CYS A 39 -14.61 -26.54 -0.09
N SER A 40 -13.41 -27.15 -0.08
CA SER A 40 -12.12 -26.48 0.04
C SER A 40 -11.33 -26.60 -1.27
N GLN A 41 -11.99 -26.27 -2.38
CA GLN A 41 -11.32 -26.19 -3.67
C GLN A 41 -10.25 -25.10 -3.65
N VAL A 42 -9.17 -25.36 -4.37
CA VAL A 42 -8.09 -24.40 -4.56
C VAL A 42 -8.57 -23.15 -5.28
N TRP A 43 -8.15 -21.97 -4.80
CA TRP A 43 -8.56 -20.70 -5.38
C TRP A 43 -7.81 -20.40 -6.68
N LYS A 44 -8.53 -20.21 -7.78
CA LYS A 44 -7.90 -19.92 -9.08
C LYS A 44 -7.36 -18.49 -9.16
N GLN A 45 -6.41 -18.28 -10.06
CA GLN A 45 -5.79 -16.96 -10.23
C GLN A 45 -6.79 -15.96 -10.80
N TYR A 46 -7.58 -16.40 -11.79
CA TYR A 46 -8.56 -15.58 -12.49
C TYR A 46 -9.95 -16.22 -12.50
N ALA A 47 -11.00 -15.39 -12.49
CA ALA A 47 -12.40 -15.85 -12.57
C ALA A 47 -12.77 -16.60 -13.87
N TRP A 48 -12.00 -16.46 -14.94
CA TRP A 48 -12.27 -17.18 -16.20
C TRP A 48 -11.74 -18.62 -16.19
N GLN A 49 -10.87 -18.98 -15.22
CA GLN A 49 -10.34 -20.34 -15.10
C GLN A 49 -11.40 -21.32 -14.57
N GLU A 50 -12.45 -20.83 -13.91
CA GLU A 50 -13.58 -21.62 -13.41
C GLU A 50 -14.85 -20.76 -13.44
N ASN A 51 -15.89 -21.18 -14.18
CA ASN A 51 -16.97 -20.29 -14.65
C ASN A 51 -17.84 -19.61 -13.58
N ASP A 52 -17.80 -20.04 -12.32
CA ASP A 52 -18.67 -19.51 -11.25
C ASP A 52 -17.92 -19.03 -10.00
N GLN A 53 -16.58 -18.99 -10.04
CA GLN A 53 -15.77 -18.63 -8.87
C GLN A 53 -15.13 -17.24 -9.00
N ILE A 54 -14.81 -16.66 -7.84
CA ILE A 54 -13.98 -15.47 -7.70
C ILE A 54 -12.53 -15.90 -7.84
N GLY A 55 -11.77 -15.24 -8.71
CA GLY A 55 -10.32 -15.40 -8.77
C GLY A 55 -9.60 -14.51 -7.77
N ARG A 56 -8.33 -14.80 -7.48
CA ARG A 56 -7.47 -13.95 -6.65
C ARG A 56 -7.36 -12.52 -7.17
N GLU A 57 -7.36 -12.33 -8.49
CA GLU A 57 -7.36 -11.00 -9.10
C GLU A 57 -8.62 -10.19 -8.77
N ASP A 58 -9.80 -10.82 -8.76
CA ASP A 58 -11.06 -10.15 -8.40
C ASP A 58 -11.06 -9.74 -6.92
N VAL A 59 -10.44 -10.56 -6.06
CA VAL A 59 -10.22 -10.22 -4.65
C VAL A 59 -9.32 -9.01 -4.53
N ALA A 60 -8.22 -8.97 -5.29
CA ALA A 60 -7.30 -7.84 -5.29
C ALA A 60 -7.97 -6.54 -5.74
N GLN A 61 -8.79 -6.59 -6.79
CA GLN A 61 -9.58 -5.45 -7.25
C GLN A 61 -10.55 -4.96 -6.17
N ALA A 62 -11.25 -5.87 -5.49
CA ALA A 62 -12.16 -5.51 -4.41
C ALA A 62 -11.43 -4.90 -3.20
N ILE A 63 -10.23 -5.40 -2.87
CA ILE A 63 -9.40 -4.83 -1.80
C ILE A 63 -8.91 -3.43 -2.21
N ALA A 64 -8.33 -3.27 -3.40
CA ALA A 64 -7.83 -1.97 -3.86
C ALA A 64 -8.95 -0.91 -3.90
N GLN A 65 -10.14 -1.28 -4.37
CA GLN A 65 -11.30 -0.40 -4.34
C GLN A 65 -11.74 -0.06 -2.91
N ALA A 66 -11.74 -1.03 -1.99
CA ALA A 66 -12.05 -0.78 -0.58
C ALA A 66 -11.01 0.16 0.08
N GLU A 67 -9.73 -0.02 -0.22
CA GLU A 67 -8.64 0.84 0.22
C GLU A 67 -8.84 2.27 -0.29
N GLU A 68 -9.04 2.46 -1.59
CA GLU A 68 -9.26 3.78 -2.20
C GLU A 68 -10.50 4.48 -1.60
N MET A 69 -11.62 3.77 -1.48
CA MET A 69 -12.84 4.31 -0.87
C MET A 69 -12.59 4.79 0.56
N PHE A 70 -11.87 4.01 1.37
CA PHE A 70 -11.57 4.37 2.74
C PHE A 70 -10.59 5.56 2.81
N GLU A 71 -9.49 5.53 2.05
CA GLU A 71 -8.49 6.60 1.98
C GLU A 71 -9.08 7.93 1.52
N SER A 72 -10.01 7.88 0.55
CA SER A 72 -10.69 9.07 0.04
C SER A 72 -11.51 9.79 1.11
N GLU A 73 -12.06 9.05 2.08
CA GLU A 73 -12.85 9.60 3.18
C GLU A 73 -11.97 10.12 4.32
N VAL A 74 -10.94 9.36 4.70
CA VAL A 74 -10.10 9.70 5.86
C VAL A 74 -8.99 10.71 5.55
N LYS A 75 -8.68 10.91 4.27
CA LYS A 75 -7.63 11.82 3.75
C LYS A 75 -6.21 11.45 4.20
N TYR A 76 -5.94 10.16 4.35
CA TYR A 76 -4.60 9.62 4.53
C TYR A 76 -4.51 8.22 3.93
N LYS A 77 -3.29 7.78 3.64
CA LYS A 77 -3.00 6.46 3.08
C LYS A 77 -3.01 5.39 4.20
N LEU A 78 -3.70 4.27 4.01
CA LEU A 78 -3.89 3.24 5.05
C LEU A 78 -2.60 2.56 5.48
N LEU A 79 -1.69 2.43 4.53
CA LEU A 79 -0.30 2.05 4.68
C LEU A 79 0.55 3.11 3.98
N PRO A 80 1.75 3.43 4.48
CA PRO A 80 2.65 4.35 3.80
C PRO A 80 2.86 3.98 2.33
N ASP A 81 2.72 4.97 1.47
CA ASP A 81 2.80 4.83 0.02
C ASP A 81 3.34 6.13 -0.58
N TRP A 82 3.94 6.04 -1.77
CA TRP A 82 4.55 7.19 -2.43
C TRP A 82 3.52 7.94 -3.27
N GLN A 83 3.40 9.23 -3.00
CA GLN A 83 2.68 10.15 -3.86
C GLN A 83 3.65 10.73 -4.88
N VAL A 84 3.26 10.65 -6.14
CA VAL A 84 4.09 11.05 -7.27
C VAL A 84 3.44 12.25 -7.95
N ASP A 85 4.21 13.33 -8.07
CA ASP A 85 3.80 14.53 -8.80
C ASP A 85 2.49 15.17 -8.30
N GLU A 86 2.31 15.28 -6.97
CA GLU A 86 1.24 16.13 -6.46
C GLU A 86 1.57 17.60 -6.74
N ARG A 87 0.61 18.34 -7.27
CA ARG A 87 0.78 19.77 -7.58
C ARG A 87 0.11 20.64 -6.53
N ALA A 88 0.92 21.44 -5.84
CA ALA A 88 0.46 22.47 -4.93
C ALA A 88 0.60 23.87 -5.57
N HIS A 89 -0.48 24.63 -5.56
CA HIS A 89 -0.47 26.05 -5.93
C HIS A 89 -0.03 26.89 -4.72
N LEU A 90 1.08 27.60 -4.85
CA LEU A 90 1.67 28.36 -3.74
C LEU A 90 1.17 29.81 -3.73
N THR A 91 1.27 30.43 -4.90
CA THR A 91 0.76 31.78 -5.13
C THR A 91 -0.19 31.75 -6.30
N LYS A 92 -1.26 32.52 -6.23
CA LYS A 92 -2.16 32.66 -7.38
C LYS A 92 -1.47 33.53 -8.43
N ALA A 93 -0.72 32.88 -9.32
CA ALA A 93 -0.12 33.55 -10.47
C ALA A 93 -1.21 34.31 -11.23
N GLY A 94 -1.04 35.63 -11.40
CA GLY A 94 -1.98 36.49 -12.13
C GLY A 94 -2.86 37.41 -11.27
N PHE A 95 -2.81 37.32 -9.94
CA PHE A 95 -3.43 38.32 -9.07
C PHE A 95 -2.40 39.39 -8.70
N PRO A 96 -2.48 40.62 -9.25
CA PRO A 96 -1.48 41.66 -9.03
C PRO A 96 -1.37 42.08 -7.56
N ASP A 97 -2.43 41.88 -6.78
CA ASP A 97 -2.52 42.34 -5.39
C ASP A 97 -1.82 41.41 -4.37
N VAL A 98 -1.34 40.23 -4.80
CA VAL A 98 -0.69 39.24 -3.92
C VAL A 98 0.72 38.92 -4.43
N LEU A 99 1.62 39.89 -4.28
CA LEU A 99 3.05 39.67 -4.52
C LEU A 99 3.71 39.13 -3.25
N SER A 100 3.88 37.81 -3.18
CA SER A 100 4.72 37.19 -2.15
C SER A 100 6.18 37.25 -2.60
N MET A 101 6.90 38.30 -2.16
CA MET A 101 8.30 38.51 -2.53
C MET A 101 9.27 37.67 -1.70
N ASN A 102 8.88 37.28 -0.49
CA ASN A 102 9.70 36.49 0.42
C ASN A 102 8.96 35.20 0.72
N SER A 103 9.68 34.09 0.95
CA SER A 103 9.12 32.76 1.29
C SER A 103 8.45 32.71 2.68
N LEU A 104 7.92 33.85 3.11
CA LEU A 104 7.29 34.12 4.38
C LEU A 104 5.84 34.57 4.14
N ASP A 105 4.95 34.18 5.04
CA ASP A 105 3.58 34.65 5.16
C ASP A 105 3.56 36.12 5.65
N ALA A 106 2.36 36.71 5.73
CA ALA A 106 2.18 38.08 6.21
C ALA A 106 2.63 38.29 7.68
N ARG A 107 2.88 37.22 8.43
CA ARG A 107 3.37 37.24 9.81
C ARG A 107 4.89 36.97 9.91
N GLY A 108 5.55 36.72 8.78
CA GLY A 108 6.99 36.43 8.75
C GLY A 108 7.35 34.96 8.97
N PHE A 109 6.38 34.03 8.94
CA PHE A 109 6.64 32.59 9.04
C PHE A 109 6.76 31.93 7.67
N PRO A 110 7.53 30.84 7.50
CA PRO A 110 7.58 30.10 6.24
C PRO A 110 6.17 29.69 5.75
N HIS A 111 5.94 29.75 4.44
CA HIS A 111 4.69 29.25 3.86
C HIS A 111 4.52 27.76 4.16
N ALA A 112 3.44 27.42 4.86
CA ALA A 112 3.02 26.06 5.08
C ALA A 112 2.11 25.62 3.92
N ILE A 113 2.44 24.49 3.31
CA ILE A 113 1.62 23.81 2.33
C ILE A 113 1.06 22.56 2.99
N GLN A 114 -0.17 22.21 2.63
CA GLN A 114 -0.79 20.96 3.03
C GLN A 114 -0.82 20.02 1.83
N THR A 115 -0.38 18.78 2.02
CA THR A 115 -0.50 17.70 1.04
C THR A 115 -1.94 17.18 0.94
N LEU A 116 -2.28 16.49 -0.15
CA LEU A 116 -3.60 15.86 -0.32
C LEU A 116 -3.87 14.79 0.74
N PHE A 117 -2.81 14.06 1.13
CA PHE A 117 -2.86 13.02 2.16
C PHE A 117 -2.06 13.44 3.39
N GLY A 118 -2.68 13.30 4.56
CA GLY A 118 -1.99 13.44 5.85
C GLY A 118 -1.11 12.23 6.19
N HIS A 119 -0.60 12.20 7.42
CA HIS A 119 0.42 11.24 7.88
C HIS A 119 1.68 11.22 7.01
N LEU A 120 2.21 12.40 6.72
CA LEU A 120 3.45 12.59 5.98
C LEU A 120 4.64 11.98 6.76
N VAL A 121 5.40 11.11 6.12
CA VAL A 121 6.55 10.41 6.72
C VAL A 121 7.85 11.10 6.32
N SER A 122 8.10 11.24 5.02
CA SER A 122 9.29 11.86 4.45
C SER A 122 9.01 12.41 3.04
N GLY A 123 9.81 13.37 2.59
CA GLY A 123 9.86 13.74 1.17
C GLY A 123 10.73 12.74 0.40
N GLY A 124 10.41 12.49 -0.86
CA GLY A 124 11.17 11.58 -1.72
C GLY A 124 10.28 10.79 -2.68
N ILE A 125 10.94 10.02 -3.56
CA ILE A 125 10.31 9.15 -4.53
C ILE A 125 10.63 7.69 -4.23
N GLU A 126 9.75 6.80 -4.66
CA GLU A 126 9.99 5.35 -4.59
C GLU A 126 11.24 4.98 -5.41
N ALA A 127 12.16 4.26 -4.79
CA ALA A 127 13.33 3.70 -5.44
C ALA A 127 13.51 2.24 -5.08
N LYS A 128 13.96 1.45 -6.05
CA LYS A 128 14.28 0.04 -5.87
C LYS A 128 15.65 -0.26 -6.46
N THR A 129 16.49 -0.90 -5.66
CA THR A 129 17.84 -1.32 -6.08
C THR A 129 18.03 -2.79 -5.78
N LEU A 130 18.51 -3.54 -6.78
CA LEU A 130 18.78 -4.97 -6.63
C LEU A 130 19.94 -5.15 -5.63
N ILE A 131 19.71 -5.95 -4.58
CA ILE A 131 20.75 -6.37 -3.63
C ILE A 131 21.46 -7.60 -4.20
N GLN A 132 20.69 -8.64 -4.50
CA GLN A 132 21.19 -9.89 -5.09
C GLN A 132 20.07 -10.59 -5.86
N ALA A 133 20.38 -11.04 -7.08
CA ALA A 133 19.50 -11.87 -7.89
C ALA A 133 19.77 -13.36 -7.67
N GLY A 134 18.76 -14.19 -7.88
CA GLY A 134 18.89 -15.65 -7.88
C GLY A 134 19.35 -16.24 -6.54
N VAL A 135 18.94 -15.65 -5.41
CA VAL A 135 19.28 -16.15 -4.08
C VAL A 135 18.58 -17.48 -3.85
N GLY A 136 19.34 -18.51 -3.49
CA GLY A 136 18.80 -19.85 -3.24
C GLY A 136 17.84 -19.90 -2.05
N VAL A 137 16.75 -20.64 -2.22
CA VAL A 137 15.74 -20.90 -1.19
C VAL A 137 15.98 -22.28 -0.58
N THR A 138 15.98 -22.37 0.75
CA THR A 138 16.07 -23.65 1.45
C THR A 138 14.74 -23.94 2.17
N TYR A 139 14.11 -25.06 1.85
CA TYR A 139 12.87 -25.50 2.48
C TYR A 139 13.15 -26.41 3.68
N THR A 140 12.48 -26.16 4.80
CA THR A 140 12.65 -26.92 6.04
C THR A 140 11.30 -27.28 6.65
N ASP A 141 11.15 -28.56 6.98
CA ASP A 141 10.06 -29.10 7.79
C ASP A 141 10.44 -28.92 9.26
N THR A 142 9.66 -28.11 9.97
CA THR A 142 10.00 -27.71 11.33
C THR A 142 9.35 -28.62 12.38
N ASP A 143 8.25 -29.31 12.06
CA ASP A 143 7.50 -30.13 13.01
C ASP A 143 7.57 -31.64 12.71
N GLY A 144 8.14 -32.04 11.57
CA GLY A 144 8.37 -33.41 11.16
C GLY A 144 7.16 -34.07 10.52
N ASP A 145 6.16 -33.31 10.04
CA ASP A 145 4.95 -33.84 9.41
C ASP A 145 5.13 -34.21 7.92
N SER A 146 6.35 -34.07 7.38
CA SER A 146 6.76 -34.30 5.99
C SER A 146 6.40 -33.19 5.00
N TYR A 147 5.75 -32.11 5.43
CA TYR A 147 5.54 -30.92 4.61
C TYR A 147 6.50 -29.81 5.08
N PRO A 148 7.48 -29.37 4.28
CA PRO A 148 8.31 -28.27 4.71
C PRO A 148 7.55 -26.94 4.58
N GLU A 149 7.02 -26.42 5.69
CA GLU A 149 6.25 -25.17 5.73
C GLU A 149 7.10 -23.94 5.49
N THR A 150 8.38 -24.04 5.84
CA THR A 150 9.23 -22.87 6.02
C THR A 150 10.27 -22.79 4.92
N ALA A 151 10.38 -21.62 4.29
CA ALA A 151 11.40 -21.27 3.33
C ALA A 151 12.35 -20.24 3.93
N THR A 152 13.65 -20.58 3.98
CA THR A 152 14.71 -19.72 4.50
C THR A 152 15.55 -19.19 3.35
N ILE A 153 15.78 -17.88 3.35
CA ILE A 153 16.59 -17.15 2.37
C ILE A 153 17.66 -16.37 3.13
N ILE A 154 18.91 -16.47 2.70
CA ILE A 154 20.06 -15.81 3.34
C ILE A 154 20.79 -14.99 2.28
N VAL A 155 20.99 -13.70 2.55
CA VAL A 155 21.59 -12.75 1.60
C VAL A 155 22.53 -11.78 2.33
N ALA A 156 23.71 -11.52 1.77
CA ALA A 156 24.59 -10.48 2.27
C ALA A 156 24.05 -9.10 1.88
N THR A 157 24.04 -8.14 2.81
CA THR A 157 23.47 -6.81 2.57
C THR A 157 24.16 -5.74 3.40
N THR A 158 24.18 -4.52 2.87
CA THR A 158 24.57 -3.29 3.60
C THR A 158 23.36 -2.55 4.18
N VAL A 159 22.14 -2.98 3.82
CA VAL A 159 20.91 -2.39 4.33
C VAL A 159 20.78 -2.67 5.81
N ILE A 160 20.49 -1.63 6.58
CA ILE A 160 20.35 -1.70 8.05
C ILE A 160 18.89 -1.84 8.50
N ASP A 161 17.95 -1.42 7.66
CA ASP A 161 16.53 -1.41 7.95
C ASP A 161 15.83 -2.63 7.32
N PRO A 162 15.30 -3.57 8.12
CA PRO A 162 14.59 -4.74 7.59
C PRO A 162 13.30 -4.41 6.84
N GLU A 163 12.72 -3.22 7.03
CA GLU A 163 11.54 -2.79 6.27
C GLU A 163 11.89 -2.37 4.84
N GLN A 164 13.16 -2.08 4.56
CA GLN A 164 13.61 -1.78 3.21
C GLN A 164 13.93 -3.04 2.39
N ILE A 165 13.90 -4.23 3.00
CA ILE A 165 14.15 -5.48 2.27
C ILE A 165 12.83 -6.03 1.73
N ALA A 166 12.77 -6.19 0.42
CA ALA A 166 11.64 -6.78 -0.30
C ALA A 166 12.12 -7.95 -1.17
N VAL A 167 11.27 -8.98 -1.27
CA VAL A 167 11.56 -10.23 -1.98
C VAL A 167 10.68 -10.29 -3.22
N TYR A 168 11.26 -10.64 -4.35
CA TYR A 168 10.56 -10.69 -5.64
C TYR A 168 10.77 -12.05 -6.33
N PHE A 169 9.85 -12.38 -7.23
CA PHE A 169 10.04 -13.50 -8.15
C PHE A 169 11.26 -13.24 -9.05
N PRO A 170 12.03 -14.29 -9.38
CA PRO A 170 13.27 -14.14 -10.15
C PRO A 170 13.00 -13.61 -11.57
N GLY A 171 13.81 -12.66 -12.03
CA GLY A 171 13.77 -12.15 -13.41
C GLY A 171 12.73 -11.07 -13.69
N GLU A 172 11.97 -10.63 -12.68
CA GLU A 172 10.84 -9.70 -12.85
C GLU A 172 11.21 -8.22 -12.58
N ASN A 173 12.50 -7.92 -12.38
CA ASN A 173 13.05 -6.57 -12.23
C ASN A 173 12.36 -5.72 -11.14
N GLY A 174 11.94 -6.33 -10.03
CA GLY A 174 11.38 -5.60 -8.88
C GLY A 174 9.99 -4.99 -9.11
N ARG A 175 9.23 -5.45 -10.10
CA ARG A 175 7.84 -5.02 -10.35
C ARG A 175 6.92 -5.42 -9.19
N ASP A 176 6.06 -4.50 -8.76
CA ASP A 176 5.15 -4.65 -7.61
C ASP A 176 4.23 -5.88 -7.71
N GLU A 177 3.79 -6.23 -8.92
CA GLU A 177 2.92 -7.40 -9.16
C GLU A 177 3.62 -8.74 -8.86
N TRP A 178 4.94 -8.72 -8.67
CA TRP A 178 5.80 -9.86 -8.40
C TRP A 178 6.52 -9.73 -7.05
N GLU A 179 6.09 -8.82 -6.18
CA GLU A 179 6.61 -8.71 -4.82
C GLU A 179 5.98 -9.76 -3.91
N ILE A 180 6.77 -10.64 -3.30
CA ILE A 180 6.33 -11.67 -2.35
C ILE A 180 5.95 -11.02 -1.01
N LYS A 181 4.66 -11.08 -0.65
CA LYS A 181 4.11 -10.54 0.61
C LYS A 181 2.95 -11.41 1.14
N PRO A 182 2.73 -11.47 2.47
CA PRO A 182 3.52 -10.83 3.52
C PRO A 182 4.79 -11.63 3.86
N LEU A 183 5.85 -10.95 4.34
CA LEU A 183 7.09 -11.59 4.77
C LEU A 183 7.03 -11.91 6.27
N ASN A 184 6.08 -12.77 6.63
CA ASN A 184 5.80 -13.15 8.00
C ASN A 184 6.18 -14.60 8.26
N ASP A 185 6.66 -14.86 9.46
CA ASP A 185 7.11 -16.18 9.89
C ASP A 185 5.85 -17.03 10.11
N PRO A 186 5.73 -18.20 9.45
CA PRO A 186 4.54 -19.05 9.55
C PRO A 186 4.23 -19.48 11.00
N LEU A 187 5.25 -19.56 11.86
CA LEU A 187 5.11 -19.98 13.25
C LEU A 187 4.71 -18.82 14.17
N THR A 188 5.44 -17.71 14.12
CA THR A 188 5.22 -16.59 15.04
C THR A 188 4.20 -15.58 14.56
N ARG A 189 3.87 -15.59 13.25
CA ARG A 189 3.03 -14.59 12.56
C ARG A 189 3.53 -13.16 12.72
N ARG A 190 4.84 -13.00 12.93
CA ARG A 190 5.55 -11.72 13.02
C ARG A 190 6.44 -11.52 11.80
N ARG A 191 6.94 -10.31 11.62
CA ARG A 191 7.91 -9.98 10.58
C ARG A 191 9.13 -10.90 10.68
N ALA A 192 9.52 -11.46 9.54
CA ALA A 192 10.48 -12.56 9.48
C ALA A 192 11.85 -12.19 8.89
N ILE A 193 12.17 -10.89 8.87
CA ILE A 193 13.45 -10.40 8.40
C ILE A 193 14.29 -10.00 9.61
N THR A 194 15.46 -10.61 9.73
CA THR A 194 16.46 -10.27 10.74
C THR A 194 17.77 -9.94 10.04
N ILE A 195 18.46 -8.87 10.48
CA ILE A 195 19.75 -8.45 9.92
C ILE A 195 20.78 -8.51 11.04
N ALA A 196 21.82 -9.31 10.85
CA ALA A 196 22.93 -9.42 11.79
C ALA A 196 24.25 -9.63 11.03
N GLY A 197 25.29 -8.85 11.39
CA GLY A 197 26.62 -9.01 10.81
C GLY A 197 26.70 -8.79 9.29
N GLY A 198 25.84 -7.93 8.72
CA GLY A 198 25.78 -7.69 7.26
C GLY A 198 25.10 -8.82 6.48
N VAL A 199 24.36 -9.69 7.15
CA VAL A 199 23.58 -10.77 6.53
C VAL A 199 22.13 -10.61 6.94
N ALA A 200 21.23 -10.56 5.95
CA ALA A 200 19.79 -10.64 6.16
C ALA A 200 19.34 -12.09 6.06
N THR A 201 18.60 -12.55 7.06
CA THR A 201 17.91 -13.84 7.07
C THR A 201 16.41 -13.57 6.97
N ILE A 202 15.79 -14.11 5.92
CA ILE A 202 14.38 -13.92 5.61
C ILE A 202 13.70 -15.28 5.67
N ILE A 203 12.65 -15.39 6.49
CA ILE A 203 11.88 -16.61 6.66
C ILE A 203 10.47 -16.36 6.10
N VAL A 204 9.97 -17.23 5.22
CA VAL A 204 8.62 -17.08 4.65
C VAL A 204 7.92 -18.43 4.59
N ALA A 205 6.60 -18.41 4.53
CA ALA A 205 5.82 -19.62 4.31
C ALA A 205 6.03 -20.14 2.87
N ARG A 206 6.20 -21.45 2.72
CA ARG A 206 6.51 -22.10 1.44
C ARG A 206 5.43 -21.88 0.39
N GLU A 207 4.15 -21.84 0.77
CA GLU A 207 3.03 -21.55 -0.13
C GLU A 207 3.12 -20.16 -0.79
N LEU A 208 3.96 -19.26 -0.26
CA LEU A 208 4.24 -17.98 -0.89
C LEU A 208 5.16 -18.11 -2.13
N LEU A 209 5.85 -19.22 -2.31
CA LEU A 209 6.86 -19.44 -3.34
C LEU A 209 6.46 -20.48 -4.40
N VAL A 210 5.17 -20.70 -4.63
CA VAL A 210 4.71 -21.59 -5.71
C VAL A 210 5.11 -21.03 -7.07
N ASP A 211 5.48 -21.91 -8.00
CA ASP A 211 5.85 -21.55 -9.37
C ASP A 211 4.69 -20.85 -10.12
N PRO A 212 4.90 -19.64 -10.65
CA PRO A 212 3.90 -18.92 -11.42
C PRO A 212 3.35 -19.65 -12.65
N ASP A 213 4.13 -20.55 -13.26
CA ASP A 213 3.71 -21.28 -14.45
C ASP A 213 2.55 -22.24 -14.12
N LEU A 214 2.52 -22.78 -12.90
CA LEU A 214 1.44 -23.65 -12.44
C LEU A 214 0.12 -22.89 -12.26
N TRP A 215 0.17 -21.62 -11.84
CA TRP A 215 -1.04 -20.79 -11.67
C TRP A 215 -1.63 -20.31 -13.00
N ASN A 216 -0.77 -20.03 -13.97
CA ASN A 216 -1.16 -19.47 -15.26
C ASN A 216 -1.48 -20.55 -16.31
N ALA A 217 -1.37 -21.83 -15.95
CA ALA A 217 -1.82 -22.92 -16.80
C ALA A 217 -3.27 -22.73 -17.25
N LEU A 218 -3.59 -23.22 -18.45
CA LEU A 218 -4.93 -23.09 -19.04
C LEU A 218 -6.00 -23.81 -18.20
N ALA A 219 -5.64 -24.97 -17.67
CA ALA A 219 -6.44 -25.75 -16.73
C ALA A 219 -5.60 -25.93 -15.46
N PRO A 220 -5.55 -24.91 -14.58
CA PRO A 220 -4.73 -24.99 -13.37
C PRO A 220 -5.29 -26.11 -12.49
N GLU A 221 -4.43 -26.98 -11.98
CA GLU A 221 -4.79 -27.99 -10.98
C GLU A 221 -4.43 -27.51 -9.57
N ALA A 222 -4.70 -28.34 -8.55
CA ALA A 222 -4.12 -28.09 -7.24
C ALA A 222 -2.63 -28.44 -7.27
N VAL A 223 -1.81 -27.56 -6.73
CA VAL A 223 -0.36 -27.75 -6.64
C VAL A 223 -0.07 -28.67 -5.47
N ASP A 224 0.65 -29.77 -5.73
CA ASP A 224 1.09 -30.68 -4.68
C ASP A 224 2.21 -30.03 -3.86
N GLY A 225 1.90 -29.73 -2.60
CA GLY A 225 2.80 -29.13 -1.64
C GLY A 225 3.91 -30.06 -1.17
N ASN A 226 3.83 -31.37 -1.45
CA ASN A 226 4.87 -32.33 -1.08
C ASN A 226 6.00 -32.42 -2.14
N VAL A 227 5.90 -31.69 -3.26
CA VAL A 227 6.85 -31.76 -4.37
C VAL A 227 7.62 -30.45 -4.49
N ASP A 228 8.92 -30.48 -4.17
CA ASP A 228 9.80 -29.30 -4.19
C ASP A 228 9.90 -28.62 -5.57
N ALA A 229 9.81 -29.38 -6.65
CA ALA A 229 9.84 -28.84 -8.01
C ALA A 229 8.65 -27.92 -8.35
N ASN A 230 7.59 -27.91 -7.53
CA ASN A 230 6.44 -27.02 -7.72
C ASN A 230 6.67 -25.61 -7.13
N PHE A 231 7.82 -25.37 -6.51
CA PHE A 231 8.15 -24.13 -5.83
C PHE A 231 9.47 -23.55 -6.36
N LEU A 232 9.65 -22.25 -6.17
CA LEU A 232 10.83 -21.52 -6.62
C LEU A 232 12.08 -21.93 -5.87
N SER A 233 13.09 -22.41 -6.58
CA SER A 233 14.41 -22.67 -6.00
C SER A 233 15.22 -21.39 -5.75
N THR A 234 14.86 -20.26 -6.36
CA THR A 234 15.56 -18.98 -6.23
C THR A 234 14.60 -17.78 -6.21
N VAL A 235 15.01 -16.69 -5.54
CA VAL A 235 14.30 -15.40 -5.50
C VAL A 235 15.24 -14.23 -5.72
N ASP A 236 14.70 -13.07 -6.12
CA ASP A 236 15.47 -11.83 -6.22
C ASP A 236 15.20 -10.94 -5.01
N ILE A 237 16.26 -10.36 -4.43
CA ILE A 237 16.17 -9.50 -3.26
C ILE A 237 16.47 -8.06 -3.67
N PHE A 238 15.55 -7.15 -3.36
CA PHE A 238 15.68 -5.73 -3.62
C PHE A 238 15.64 -4.94 -2.32
N GLN A 239 16.37 -3.83 -2.31
CA GLN A 239 16.13 -2.73 -1.39
C GLN A 239 15.01 -1.87 -1.97
N HIS A 240 13.94 -1.70 -1.22
CA HIS A 240 12.81 -0.82 -1.54
C HIS A 240 12.80 0.32 -0.53
N PHE A 241 13.11 1.54 -0.98
CA PHE A 241 13.33 2.67 -0.09
C PHE A 241 12.82 3.98 -0.69
N ASN A 242 12.72 5.00 0.16
CA ASN A 242 12.38 6.34 -0.26
C ASN A 242 13.66 7.10 -0.62
N ASP A 243 13.86 7.40 -1.91
CA ASP A 243 14.97 8.23 -2.37
C ASP A 243 14.67 9.71 -2.10
N PRO A 244 15.38 10.36 -1.17
CA PRO A 244 15.12 11.75 -0.80
C PRO A 244 15.53 12.76 -1.89
N GLN A 245 16.28 12.35 -2.92
CA GLN A 245 16.82 13.23 -3.97
C GLN A 245 15.75 14.10 -4.63
N GLN A 246 14.55 13.55 -4.79
CA GLN A 246 13.44 14.21 -5.43
C GLN A 246 12.27 14.31 -4.45
N ALA A 247 12.29 15.34 -3.60
CA ALA A 247 11.20 15.63 -2.66
C ALA A 247 10.25 16.72 -3.18
N VAL A 248 10.80 17.86 -3.64
CA VAL A 248 10.00 18.96 -4.19
C VAL A 248 10.70 19.62 -5.37
N THR A 249 9.93 19.91 -6.42
CA THR A 249 10.35 20.76 -7.54
C THR A 249 9.54 22.06 -7.51
N LEU A 250 10.24 23.16 -7.30
CA LEU A 250 9.70 24.51 -7.30
C LEU A 250 9.56 25.01 -8.74
N MET A 251 8.45 25.65 -9.07
CA MET A 251 8.13 26.05 -10.44
C MET A 251 7.73 27.53 -10.53
N TRP A 252 8.29 28.24 -11.50
CA TRP A 252 7.97 29.63 -11.80
C TRP A 252 7.42 29.77 -13.22
N SER A 253 6.24 30.34 -13.37
CA SER A 253 5.66 30.74 -14.65
C SER A 253 6.47 31.89 -15.27
N PRO A 254 6.66 31.90 -16.60
CA PRO A 254 7.31 33.00 -17.28
C PRO A 254 6.48 34.28 -17.15
N ARG A 255 7.15 35.43 -16.98
CA ARG A 255 6.52 36.76 -16.96
C ARG A 255 7.18 37.64 -18.02
N PRO A 256 6.40 38.38 -18.83
CA PRO A 256 6.91 39.06 -20.02
C PRO A 256 8.01 40.11 -19.75
N ASN A 257 8.12 40.64 -18.52
CA ASN A 257 9.07 41.71 -18.16
C ASN A 257 9.90 41.42 -16.90
N LEU A 258 9.84 40.21 -16.34
CA LEU A 258 10.54 39.83 -15.10
C LEU A 258 11.41 38.59 -15.31
N CYS A 259 12.04 38.51 -16.48
CA CYS A 259 13.11 37.55 -16.74
C CYS A 259 14.34 37.96 -15.92
N GLY A 260 14.30 37.70 -14.61
CA GLY A 260 15.44 37.85 -13.70
C GLY A 260 16.57 36.84 -13.94
N CYS A 261 16.51 36.07 -15.03
CA CYS A 261 17.63 35.26 -15.49
C CYS A 261 18.70 36.22 -16.03
N ALA A 262 19.81 36.41 -15.32
CA ALA A 262 20.96 37.18 -15.79
C ALA A 262 21.56 36.67 -17.13
N SER A 263 21.09 35.52 -17.63
CA SER A 263 21.61 34.80 -18.80
C SER A 263 20.67 34.74 -20.02
N GLY A 264 19.54 35.47 -20.06
CA GLY A 264 18.71 35.60 -21.28
C GLY A 264 18.08 34.30 -21.83
N SER A 265 18.06 33.21 -21.06
CA SER A 265 17.65 31.87 -21.49
C SER A 265 16.28 31.41 -20.94
N CYS A 266 15.46 32.32 -20.42
CA CYS A 266 14.20 31.90 -19.80
C CYS A 266 13.23 31.34 -20.88
N PRO A 267 12.65 30.14 -20.68
CA PRO A 267 11.74 29.53 -21.66
C PRO A 267 10.41 30.30 -21.73
N THR A 268 9.94 30.60 -22.95
CA THR A 268 8.72 31.39 -23.18
C THR A 268 7.44 30.60 -22.85
N CYS A 269 7.46 29.28 -23.00
CA CYS A 269 6.28 28.41 -22.82
C CYS A 269 6.53 27.24 -21.85
N ALA A 270 7.47 27.39 -20.91
CA ALA A 270 7.73 26.40 -19.88
C ALA A 270 7.99 27.08 -18.53
N HIS A 271 7.80 26.35 -17.44
CA HIS A 271 8.19 26.82 -16.12
C HIS A 271 9.71 26.70 -15.95
N SER A 272 10.33 27.72 -15.34
CA SER A 272 11.64 27.52 -14.73
C SER A 272 11.47 26.61 -13.52
N THR A 273 12.37 25.65 -13.33
CA THR A 273 12.29 24.67 -12.24
C THR A 273 13.54 24.69 -11.37
N GLN A 274 13.38 24.43 -10.08
CA GLN A 274 14.48 24.25 -9.13
C GLN A 274 14.12 23.16 -8.12
N THR A 275 15.09 22.31 -7.78
CA THR A 275 14.92 21.35 -6.68
C THR A 275 14.86 22.08 -5.34
N GLY A 276 14.06 21.56 -4.41
CA GLY A 276 14.04 22.00 -3.03
C GLY A 276 14.01 20.81 -2.07
N CYS A 277 14.26 21.12 -0.80
CA CYS A 277 14.01 20.18 0.29
C CYS A 277 12.62 20.42 0.88
N LEU A 278 11.99 19.32 1.29
CA LEU A 278 10.71 19.30 2.00
C LEU A 278 11.00 19.16 3.49
N ILE A 279 10.46 20.06 4.31
CA ILE A 279 10.62 20.03 5.77
C ILE A 279 9.23 19.93 6.41
N ILE A 280 8.99 18.79 7.06
CA ILE A 280 7.70 18.47 7.67
C ILE A 280 7.48 19.35 8.90
N ASN A 281 6.29 19.94 9.00
CA ASN A 281 5.86 20.73 10.16
C ASN A 281 4.88 19.94 11.03
N ASP A 282 3.85 19.34 10.41
CA ASP A 282 2.88 18.46 11.08
C ASP A 282 2.70 17.19 10.26
N HIS A 283 3.18 16.07 10.81
CA HIS A 283 3.06 14.75 10.21
C HIS A 283 1.60 14.37 10.00
N ARG A 284 0.72 14.59 10.97
CA ARG A 284 -0.68 14.12 10.91
C ARG A 284 -1.45 14.86 9.83
N ILE A 285 -1.40 16.19 9.82
CA ILE A 285 -2.17 16.99 8.85
C ILE A 285 -1.54 16.94 7.44
N GLY A 286 -0.27 16.54 7.35
CA GLY A 286 0.48 16.60 6.09
C GLY A 286 0.94 18.02 5.77
N SER A 287 1.25 18.81 6.81
CA SER A 287 1.73 20.18 6.64
C SER A 287 3.25 20.20 6.58
N PHE A 288 3.80 20.89 5.58
CA PHE A 288 5.24 21.06 5.40
C PHE A 288 5.56 22.46 4.89
N HIS A 289 6.83 22.83 4.99
CA HIS A 289 7.39 23.99 4.29
C HIS A 289 8.55 23.52 3.41
N PHE A 290 8.97 24.35 2.46
CA PHE A 290 10.04 24.02 1.53
C PHE A 290 11.18 25.04 1.63
N ARG A 291 12.38 24.61 1.25
CA ARG A 291 13.50 25.52 0.94
C ARG A 291 14.19 25.11 -0.36
N PRO A 292 14.65 26.07 -1.18
CA PRO A 292 15.50 25.76 -2.31
C PRO A 292 16.80 25.11 -1.83
N ALA A 293 17.16 23.97 -2.43
CA ALA A 293 18.31 23.19 -2.03
C ALA A 293 18.81 22.32 -3.19
N THR A 294 20.07 21.91 -3.14
CA THR A 294 20.68 20.99 -4.09
C THR A 294 21.03 19.70 -3.36
N TRP A 295 20.70 18.55 -3.95
CA TRP A 295 21.09 17.26 -3.38
C TRP A 295 22.60 17.04 -3.52
N ASN A 296 23.25 16.69 -2.42
CA ASN A 296 24.66 16.31 -2.37
C ASN A 296 24.78 14.79 -2.22
N ALA A 297 25.09 14.10 -3.31
CA ALA A 297 25.21 12.64 -3.33
C ALA A 297 26.42 12.10 -2.54
N THR A 298 27.34 12.95 -2.07
CA THR A 298 28.50 12.51 -1.27
C THR A 298 28.16 12.47 0.21
N THR A 299 27.37 13.44 0.68
CA THR A 299 26.94 13.53 2.09
C THR A 299 25.55 12.94 2.31
N GLU A 300 24.82 12.65 1.24
CA GLU A 300 23.40 12.24 1.26
C GLU A 300 22.51 13.28 1.96
N GLU A 301 22.82 14.57 1.76
CA GLU A 301 22.12 15.69 2.37
C GLU A 301 21.75 16.78 1.33
N PHE A 302 20.82 17.66 1.73
CA PHE A 302 20.46 18.83 0.93
C PHE A 302 21.29 20.06 1.33
N ASP A 303 22.10 20.56 0.40
CA ASP A 303 22.82 21.82 0.55
C ASP A 303 21.90 23.00 0.25
N ALA A 304 21.85 23.98 1.16
CA ALA A 304 21.01 25.16 1.00
C ALA A 304 21.37 25.95 -0.28
N ALA A 305 20.34 26.40 -1.02
CA ALA A 305 20.50 27.23 -2.20
C ALA A 305 19.70 28.53 -2.08
N SER A 306 20.01 29.53 -2.91
CA SER A 306 19.11 30.66 -3.14
C SER A 306 18.06 30.30 -4.18
N PHE A 307 16.92 31.01 -4.19
CA PHE A 307 15.94 30.84 -5.26
C PHE A 307 16.55 31.18 -6.64
N ALA A 308 16.32 30.32 -7.62
CA ALA A 308 16.80 30.50 -8.99
C ALA A 308 16.18 31.72 -9.69
N VAL A 309 14.94 32.05 -9.33
CA VAL A 309 14.25 33.28 -9.71
C VAL A 309 14.06 34.07 -8.42
N GLY A 310 14.46 35.34 -8.35
CA GLY A 310 14.42 36.18 -7.14
C GLY A 310 13.02 36.53 -6.61
N ARG A 311 12.11 35.54 -6.55
CA ARG A 311 10.73 35.60 -6.08
C ARG A 311 10.28 34.20 -5.67
N ASN A 312 9.17 34.10 -4.95
CA ASN A 312 8.59 32.80 -4.63
C ASN A 312 8.10 32.02 -5.85
N PRO A 313 8.15 30.67 -5.78
CA PRO A 313 7.56 29.81 -6.80
C PRO A 313 6.05 30.00 -6.90
N ASP A 314 5.52 29.81 -8.11
CA ASP A 314 4.08 29.87 -8.37
C ASP A 314 3.42 28.53 -8.01
N ASN A 315 4.09 27.42 -8.35
CA ASN A 315 3.66 26.06 -8.07
C ASN A 315 4.80 25.23 -7.46
N ALA A 316 4.44 24.14 -6.79
CA ALA A 316 5.36 23.09 -6.40
C ALA A 316 4.83 21.73 -6.90
N ARG A 317 5.72 20.90 -7.43
CA ARG A 317 5.49 19.46 -7.63
C ARG A 317 6.11 18.72 -6.45
N LEU A 318 5.35 17.82 -5.85
CA LEU A 318 5.70 17.14 -4.62
C LEU A 318 5.81 15.64 -4.88
N TRP A 319 6.84 15.05 -4.31
CA TRP A 319 7.02 13.61 -4.19
C TRP A 319 7.28 13.32 -2.72
N TYR A 320 6.43 12.48 -2.15
CA TYR A 320 6.50 12.24 -0.72
C TYR A 320 5.96 10.86 -0.36
N TYR A 321 6.47 10.34 0.74
CA TYR A 321 6.02 9.12 1.37
C TYR A 321 5.07 9.47 2.52
N ALA A 322 3.83 8.98 2.46
CA ALA A 322 2.81 9.25 3.48
C ALA A 322 1.90 8.06 3.70
N GLY A 323 1.45 7.93 4.95
CA GLY A 323 0.43 6.97 5.37
C GLY A 323 0.48 6.72 6.87
N PHE A 324 -0.61 6.13 7.36
CA PHE A 324 -0.77 5.84 8.76
C PHE A 324 0.21 4.73 9.19
N ARG A 325 0.94 4.97 10.27
CA ARG A 325 1.91 4.05 10.86
C ARG A 325 1.48 3.70 12.26
N ASP A 326 1.07 2.46 12.46
CA ASP A 326 0.81 1.96 13.80
C ASP A 326 2.13 1.48 14.42
N MET A 327 2.70 2.31 15.30
CA MET A 327 3.95 2.01 15.99
C MET A 327 3.86 0.84 16.97
N SER A 328 2.67 0.26 17.18
CA SER A 328 2.49 -0.98 17.93
C SER A 328 2.69 -2.24 17.10
N ASN A 329 2.71 -2.13 15.76
CA ASN A 329 3.05 -3.23 14.87
C ASN A 329 4.58 -3.45 14.80
N ASP A 330 5.00 -4.68 14.47
CA ASP A 330 6.42 -5.02 14.32
C ASP A 330 7.04 -4.32 13.09
N ALA A 331 6.23 -4.08 12.05
CA ALA A 331 6.65 -3.37 10.84
C ALA A 331 5.67 -2.24 10.44
N PRO A 332 5.67 -1.07 11.12
CA PRO A 332 4.69 0.00 10.90
C PRO A 332 4.62 0.56 9.48
N ASN A 333 5.66 0.38 8.65
CA ASN A 333 5.64 0.85 7.25
C ASN A 333 5.08 -0.18 6.26
N LEU A 334 4.99 -1.45 6.65
CA LEU A 334 4.60 -2.55 5.75
C LEU A 334 3.34 -3.29 6.21
N GLU A 335 2.98 -3.19 7.49
CA GLU A 335 1.81 -3.81 8.07
C GLU A 335 0.76 -2.77 8.44
N MET A 336 -0.46 -2.97 7.93
CA MET A 336 -1.60 -2.14 8.26
C MET A 336 -2.05 -2.42 9.70
N GLU A 337 -2.61 -1.42 10.38
CA GLU A 337 -3.20 -1.61 11.71
C GLU A 337 -4.26 -2.73 11.67
N ARG A 338 -4.22 -3.67 12.61
CA ARG A 338 -5.09 -4.86 12.63
C ARG A 338 -6.59 -4.56 12.51
N GLN A 339 -7.04 -3.44 13.09
CA GLN A 339 -8.44 -3.03 12.97
C GLN A 339 -8.76 -2.57 11.54
N LEU A 340 -7.86 -1.83 10.90
CA LEU A 340 -7.98 -1.42 9.51
C LEU A 340 -7.93 -2.63 8.57
N GLU A 341 -7.01 -3.56 8.79
CA GLU A 341 -6.93 -4.80 7.98
C GLU A 341 -8.28 -5.53 7.95
N ARG A 342 -8.86 -5.74 9.14
CA ARG A 342 -10.16 -6.41 9.28
C ARG A 342 -11.28 -5.62 8.62
N THR A 343 -11.28 -4.31 8.78
CA THR A 343 -12.27 -3.42 8.17
C THR A 343 -12.20 -3.44 6.65
N ILE A 344 -11.00 -3.37 6.06
CA ILE A 344 -10.80 -3.43 4.61
C ILE A 344 -11.17 -4.81 4.09
N ALA A 345 -10.79 -5.88 4.78
CA ALA A 345 -11.22 -7.23 4.43
C ALA A 345 -12.76 -7.33 4.36
N TYR A 346 -13.48 -6.84 5.37
CA TYR A 346 -14.95 -6.87 5.38
C TYR A 346 -15.59 -5.93 4.36
N LEU A 347 -15.02 -4.74 4.14
CA LEU A 347 -15.48 -3.82 3.11
C LEU A 347 -15.32 -4.45 1.72
N SER A 348 -14.18 -5.09 1.44
CA SER A 348 -13.92 -5.76 0.15
C SER A 348 -14.97 -6.83 -0.18
N LEU A 349 -15.43 -7.60 0.81
CA LEU A 349 -16.50 -8.60 0.62
C LEU A 349 -17.81 -7.96 0.12
N THR A 350 -18.08 -6.70 0.49
CA THR A 350 -19.30 -6.01 0.05
C THR A 350 -19.25 -5.52 -1.40
N LEU A 351 -18.04 -5.41 -1.96
CA LEU A 351 -17.77 -4.96 -3.33
C LEU A 351 -17.74 -6.11 -4.33
N MET A 352 -17.53 -7.34 -3.85
CA MET A 352 -17.55 -8.55 -4.66
C MET A 352 -18.97 -8.85 -5.20
N ARG A 353 -19.05 -9.17 -6.49
CA ARG A 353 -20.32 -9.46 -7.18
C ARG A 353 -20.72 -10.94 -7.17
N ARG A 354 -19.76 -11.82 -6.95
CA ARG A 354 -19.92 -13.28 -6.91
C ARG A 354 -19.70 -13.78 -5.48
N PRO A 355 -20.23 -14.95 -5.10
CA PRO A 355 -19.91 -15.54 -3.82
C PRO A 355 -18.44 -16.01 -3.81
N VAL A 356 -17.82 -15.93 -2.63
CA VAL A 356 -16.49 -16.50 -2.39
C VAL A 356 -16.55 -18.02 -2.34
N CYS A 357 -15.52 -18.67 -2.87
CA CYS A 357 -15.37 -20.13 -2.78
C CYS A 357 -15.06 -20.52 -1.33
N GLY A 358 -15.81 -21.47 -0.77
CA GLY A 358 -15.49 -22.03 0.54
C GLY A 358 -16.67 -22.68 1.26
N CYS A 359 -16.37 -23.25 2.42
CA CYS A 359 -17.35 -23.90 3.31
C CYS A 359 -18.27 -22.87 4.00
N ASN A 360 -19.32 -23.40 4.65
CA ASN A 360 -20.38 -22.64 5.33
C ASN A 360 -19.87 -21.40 6.10
N ASN A 361 -18.79 -21.49 6.87
CA ASN A 361 -18.35 -20.36 7.70
C ASN A 361 -18.03 -19.09 6.89
N ILE A 362 -17.29 -19.20 5.78
CA ILE A 362 -16.95 -18.02 4.99
C ILE A 362 -18.13 -17.54 4.15
N GLN A 363 -18.97 -18.46 3.67
CA GLN A 363 -20.19 -18.09 2.95
C GLN A 363 -21.18 -17.38 3.87
N GLU A 364 -21.34 -17.83 5.11
CA GLU A 364 -22.17 -17.16 6.11
C GLU A 364 -21.60 -15.79 6.48
N LEU A 365 -20.28 -15.66 6.66
CA LEU A 365 -19.64 -14.35 6.86
C LEU A 365 -19.86 -13.43 5.65
N PHE A 366 -19.70 -13.94 4.42
CA PHE A 366 -19.94 -13.19 3.20
C PHE A 366 -21.38 -12.70 3.11
N LYS A 367 -22.36 -13.57 3.37
CA LYS A 367 -23.79 -13.22 3.44
C LYS A 367 -24.04 -12.17 4.51
N GLN A 368 -23.46 -12.33 5.70
CA GLN A 368 -23.61 -11.41 6.81
C GLN A 368 -23.05 -10.01 6.48
N MET A 369 -21.89 -9.93 5.84
CA MET A 369 -21.27 -8.65 5.47
C MET A 369 -22.01 -7.99 4.30
N ASN A 370 -22.57 -8.77 3.38
CA ASN A 370 -23.38 -8.28 2.26
C ASN A 370 -24.84 -7.99 2.60
N GLN A 371 -25.30 -8.35 3.81
CA GLN A 371 -26.66 -8.06 4.25
C GLN A 371 -26.88 -6.54 4.28
N ASP A 372 -27.87 -6.08 3.51
CA ASP A 372 -28.32 -4.70 3.51
C ASP A 372 -29.23 -4.47 4.72
N LEU A 373 -28.77 -3.62 5.65
CA LEU A 373 -29.50 -3.36 6.89
C LEU A 373 -30.67 -2.37 6.72
N ALA A 374 -30.78 -1.70 5.57
CA ALA A 374 -31.90 -0.79 5.28
C ALA A 374 -33.12 -1.52 4.69
N LEU A 375 -32.93 -2.75 4.21
CA LEU A 375 -34.02 -3.57 3.68
C LEU A 375 -34.73 -4.33 4.80
N ASN A 376 -36.06 -4.21 4.84
CA ASN A 376 -36.89 -5.10 5.66
C ASN A 376 -37.12 -6.40 4.90
N ILE A 377 -36.52 -7.49 5.37
CA ILE A 377 -36.65 -8.80 4.73
C ILE A 377 -37.70 -9.59 5.50
N SER A 378 -38.84 -9.84 4.86
CA SER A 378 -39.83 -10.80 5.35
C SER A 378 -39.49 -12.17 4.78
N THR A 379 -39.07 -13.10 5.65
CA THR A 379 -38.89 -14.51 5.32
C THR A 379 -40.01 -15.35 5.92
N SER A 380 -40.19 -16.58 5.45
CA SER A 380 -41.12 -17.54 6.05
C SER A 380 -40.78 -17.90 7.51
N ALA A 381 -39.55 -17.63 7.95
CA ALA A 381 -39.09 -17.82 9.33
C ALA A 381 -39.26 -16.58 10.22
N GLY A 382 -39.63 -15.42 9.65
CA GLY A 382 -39.80 -14.16 10.37
C GLY A 382 -39.36 -12.94 9.54
N SER A 383 -39.75 -11.74 10.00
CA SER A 383 -39.26 -10.47 9.44
C SER A 383 -38.07 -9.96 10.24
N GLU A 384 -36.94 -9.74 9.58
CA GLU A 384 -35.80 -9.01 10.16
C GLU A 384 -35.85 -7.55 9.72
N SER A 385 -35.83 -6.64 10.69
CA SER A 385 -35.74 -5.19 10.48
C SER A 385 -34.71 -4.61 11.43
N PHE A 386 -33.80 -3.77 10.94
CA PHE A 386 -32.79 -3.10 11.75
C PHE A 386 -33.12 -1.62 11.88
N GLN A 387 -32.86 -1.04 13.05
CA GLN A 387 -32.90 0.41 13.22
C GLN A 387 -31.52 0.98 12.85
N LEU A 388 -31.47 1.76 11.78
CA LEU A 388 -30.27 2.50 11.36
C LEU A 388 -30.37 3.95 11.82
N SER A 389 -29.25 4.52 12.24
CA SER A 389 -29.15 5.95 12.50
C SER A 389 -29.07 6.74 11.20
N ASP A 390 -29.48 8.01 11.21
CA ASP A 390 -29.38 8.89 10.03
C ASP A 390 -27.95 8.96 9.49
N ARG A 391 -26.94 8.97 10.38
CA ARG A 391 -25.53 8.95 9.99
C ARG A 391 -25.13 7.67 9.23
N ALA A 392 -25.74 6.53 9.56
CA ALA A 392 -25.53 5.27 8.87
C ALA A 392 -26.23 5.27 7.49
N LEU A 393 -27.42 5.88 7.39
CA LEU A 393 -28.13 6.04 6.12
C LEU A 393 -27.41 6.99 5.15
N LEU A 394 -26.68 7.98 5.66
CA LEU A 394 -25.83 8.89 4.89
C LEU A 394 -24.45 8.30 4.52
N ASN A 395 -24.22 7.00 4.72
CA ASN A 395 -22.97 6.35 4.33
C ASN A 395 -22.82 6.36 2.80
N PRO A 396 -21.78 7.01 2.23
CA PRO A 396 -21.57 7.03 0.78
C PRO A 396 -21.28 5.65 0.19
N TRP A 397 -20.91 4.67 1.01
CA TRP A 397 -20.60 3.29 0.58
C TRP A 397 -21.80 2.36 0.63
N GLY A 398 -22.98 2.87 1.03
CA GLY A 398 -24.22 2.12 1.13
C GLY A 398 -24.48 1.53 2.53
N THR A 399 -25.55 0.74 2.62
CA THR A 399 -26.15 0.25 3.88
C THR A 399 -25.84 -1.21 4.18
N LYS A 400 -24.96 -1.83 3.39
CA LYS A 400 -24.42 -3.17 3.67
C LYS A 400 -23.64 -3.16 4.98
N ARG A 401 -23.74 -4.24 5.76
CA ARG A 401 -23.12 -4.34 7.09
C ARG A 401 -21.61 -4.08 7.09
N GLY A 402 -20.87 -4.67 6.14
CA GLY A 402 -19.42 -4.45 6.02
C GLY A 402 -19.07 -2.99 5.71
N ALA A 403 -19.85 -2.34 4.83
CA ALA A 403 -19.68 -0.94 4.48
C ALA A 403 -19.97 0.00 5.65
N LEU A 404 -21.01 -0.30 6.46
CA LEU A 404 -21.35 0.46 7.65
C LEU A 404 -20.27 0.35 8.74
N LEU A 405 -19.72 -0.85 8.95
CA LEU A 405 -18.61 -1.06 9.89
C LEU A 405 -17.38 -0.24 9.50
N ALA A 406 -17.04 -0.26 8.21
CA ALA A 406 -15.94 0.55 7.71
C ALA A 406 -16.20 2.05 7.89
N TRP A 407 -17.42 2.49 7.58
CA TRP A 407 -17.81 3.90 7.70
C TRP A 407 -17.70 4.39 9.14
N GLN A 408 -18.22 3.61 10.09
CA GLN A 408 -18.11 3.94 11.52
C GLN A 408 -16.66 4.09 11.98
N LEU A 409 -15.76 3.24 11.48
CA LEU A 409 -14.34 3.36 11.78
C LEU A 409 -13.73 4.62 11.17
N ALA A 410 -13.96 4.88 9.88
CA ALA A 410 -13.51 6.09 9.19
C ALA A 410 -14.00 7.38 9.87
N GLN A 411 -15.21 7.33 10.43
CA GLN A 411 -15.86 8.42 11.15
C GLN A 411 -15.40 8.60 12.61
N SER A 412 -14.58 7.71 13.16
CA SER A 412 -14.09 7.83 14.53
C SER A 412 -13.19 9.06 14.68
N GLY A 413 -13.37 9.83 15.77
CA GLY A 413 -12.82 11.18 15.92
C GLY A 413 -11.28 11.29 15.85
N ASN A 414 -10.57 10.17 16.00
CA ASN A 414 -9.11 10.15 15.90
C ASN A 414 -8.58 9.91 14.48
N ARG A 415 -9.42 9.43 13.54
CA ARG A 415 -8.97 9.04 12.20
C ARG A 415 -9.14 10.15 11.18
N LYS A 416 -10.23 10.92 11.19
CA LYS A 416 -10.41 11.98 10.19
C LYS A 416 -9.35 13.07 10.28
N ILE A 417 -8.69 13.34 9.16
CA ILE A 417 -7.78 14.47 9.00
C ILE A 417 -8.53 15.55 8.20
N GLY A 418 -8.45 16.81 8.63
CA GLY A 418 -9.00 17.93 7.87
C GLY A 418 -10.34 18.48 8.35
N GLN A 419 -10.92 18.00 9.45
CA GLN A 419 -11.77 18.89 10.25
C GLN A 419 -10.85 19.74 11.09
N ALA A 420 -10.38 20.86 10.51
CA ALA A 420 -10.10 22.01 11.35
C ALA A 420 -11.34 22.17 12.23
N VAL A 421 -11.16 22.07 13.55
CA VAL A 421 -12.10 22.70 14.47
C VAL A 421 -12.11 24.14 13.98
N ALA A 422 -13.17 24.54 13.29
CA ALA A 422 -13.44 25.94 13.07
C ALA A 422 -13.61 26.51 14.48
N LEU A 423 -12.51 27.01 15.05
CA LEU A 423 -12.47 27.68 16.34
C LEU A 423 -13.19 29.01 16.23
#